data_AF-A0A6N8B712-F1
#
_entry.id   AF-A0A6N8B712-F1
#
_cell.length_a   1.000
_cell.length_b   1.000
_cell.length_c   1.000
_cell.angle_alpha   90.00
_cell.angle_beta   90.00
_cell.angle_gamma   90.00
#
_symmetry.space_group_name_H-M   'P 1'
#
loop_
_entity.id
_entity.type
_entity.pdbx_description
1 polymer ?
#
loop_
_entity_poly.entity_id
_entity_poly.type
_entity_poly.pdbx_seq_one_letter_code
_entity_poly.pdbx_strand_id
1 'polypeptide(L)'
;MNIIEPQSGSIGLIKAPHAAKATGVTLFHPDFEQVYNKLDNAHQISAAMTGKFDYHWEYIQEEDAYLLEVNYFKGDVNVGVKFAKERAGQILQNLLEKEQRVVTIILKFKEESNKLFEDAVVLMGMEIEILPEAGWPTV
;
A
#
# COMPACT_ATOMS: atom_id res chain seq x y z
N MET A 1 -15.87 -5.87 -3.45
CA MET A 1 -14.60 -5.21 -3.07
C MET A 1 -14.76 -4.60 -1.70
N ASN A 2 -13.82 -4.81 -0.78
CA ASN A 2 -13.79 -4.10 0.50
C ASN A 2 -12.87 -2.89 0.37
N ILE A 3 -13.38 -1.68 0.58
CA ILE A 3 -12.56 -0.44 0.51
C ILE A 3 -12.20 -0.04 1.94
N ILE A 4 -10.90 0.08 2.19
CA ILE A 4 -10.33 0.42 3.50
C ILE A 4 -9.65 1.77 3.39
N GLU A 5 -10.05 2.72 4.23
CA GLU A 5 -9.39 4.00 4.39
C GLU A 5 -8.41 3.92 5.58
N PRO A 6 -7.08 4.01 5.36
CA PRO A 6 -6.12 3.91 6.44
C PRO A 6 -6.35 4.95 7.54
N GLN A 7 -6.25 4.51 8.81
CA GLN A 7 -6.35 5.40 9.97
C GLN A 7 -5.08 6.24 10.14
N SER A 8 -3.93 5.69 9.79
CA SER A 8 -2.64 6.36 9.85
C SER A 8 -1.68 5.82 8.80
N GLY A 9 -0.59 6.56 8.56
CA GLY A 9 0.48 6.09 7.70
C GLY A 9 1.79 6.86 7.87
N SER A 10 2.88 6.24 7.42
CA SER A 10 4.23 6.84 7.46
C SER A 10 5.08 6.41 6.27
N ILE A 11 6.05 7.26 5.91
CA ILE A 11 7.06 6.97 4.89
C ILE A 11 8.39 6.67 5.58
N GLY A 12 9.03 5.58 5.19
CA GLY A 12 10.35 5.20 5.70
C GLY A 12 11.15 4.41 4.69
N LEU A 13 12.41 4.13 5.05
CA LEU A 13 13.22 3.17 4.31
C LEU A 13 12.90 1.76 4.83
N ILE A 14 12.43 0.90 3.95
CA ILE A 14 12.18 -0.52 4.23
C ILE A 14 13.42 -1.30 3.80
N LYS A 15 13.90 -2.16 4.70
CA LYS A 15 14.93 -3.15 4.39
C LYS A 15 14.37 -4.54 4.65
N ALA A 16 13.86 -5.19 3.61
CA ALA A 16 13.53 -6.60 3.70
C ALA A 16 14.81 -7.44 3.88
N PRO A 17 14.75 -8.59 4.58
CA PRO A 17 15.88 -9.51 4.67
C PRO A 17 16.38 -9.85 3.26
N HIS A 18 17.67 -9.62 2.99
CA HIS A 18 18.32 -9.87 1.70
C HIS A 18 17.89 -8.96 0.52
N ALA A 19 17.14 -7.88 0.75
CA ALA A 19 16.77 -6.92 -0.30
C ALA A 19 17.57 -5.60 -0.20
N ALA A 20 17.64 -4.88 -1.32
CA ALA A 20 18.07 -3.49 -1.33
C ALA A 20 17.09 -2.64 -0.50
N LYS A 21 17.59 -1.53 0.08
CA LYS A 21 16.70 -0.56 0.75
C LYS A 21 15.75 0.01 -0.30
N ALA A 22 14.45 0.01 0.02
CA ALA A 22 13.42 0.62 -0.81
C ALA A 22 12.67 1.68 0.00
N THR A 23 12.16 2.69 -0.69
CA THR A 23 11.19 3.61 -0.07
C THR A 23 9.90 2.86 0.18
N GLY A 24 9.34 3.04 1.36
CA GLY A 24 8.16 2.32 1.78
C GLY A 24 7.14 3.17 2.51
N VAL A 25 5.89 2.79 2.31
CA VAL A 25 4.72 3.37 2.96
C VAL A 25 4.15 2.31 3.89
N THR A 26 4.02 2.63 5.18
CA THR A 26 3.26 1.79 6.11
C THR A 26 1.93 2.44 6.35
N LEU A 27 0.84 1.69 6.17
CA LEU A 27 -0.54 2.09 6.39
C LEU A 27 -1.14 1.20 7.46
N PHE A 28 -1.96 1.78 8.33
CA PHE A 28 -2.59 1.04 9.42
C PHE A 28 -4.12 1.08 9.32
N HIS A 29 -4.74 -0.09 9.46
CA HIS A 29 -6.18 -0.24 9.66
C HIS A 29 -6.48 -1.67 10.18
N PRO A 30 -7.32 -1.85 11.22
CA PRO A 30 -7.69 -3.18 11.72
C PRO A 30 -8.27 -4.12 10.66
N ASP A 31 -9.06 -3.59 9.72
CA ASP A 31 -9.67 -4.40 8.65
C ASP A 31 -8.67 -5.05 7.68
N PHE A 32 -7.40 -4.64 7.70
CA PHE A 32 -6.36 -5.37 6.95
C PHE A 32 -6.15 -6.79 7.49
N GLU A 33 -6.61 -7.12 8.70
CA GLU A 33 -6.59 -8.49 9.26
C GLU A 33 -7.38 -9.46 8.37
N GLN A 34 -8.51 -9.00 7.83
CA GLN A 34 -9.36 -9.83 6.96
C GLN A 34 -8.64 -10.16 5.65
N VAL A 35 -7.86 -9.21 5.12
CA VAL A 35 -7.03 -9.38 3.93
C VAL A 35 -5.89 -10.36 4.24
N TYR A 36 -5.20 -10.13 5.36
CA TYR A 36 -4.09 -10.96 5.82
C TYR A 36 -4.47 -12.43 6.00
N ASN A 37 -5.59 -12.70 6.67
CA ASN A 37 -6.05 -14.07 6.95
C ASN A 37 -6.47 -14.85 5.69
N LYS A 38 -6.70 -14.15 4.57
CA LYS A 38 -7.03 -14.77 3.28
C LYS A 38 -5.79 -15.05 2.42
N LEU A 39 -4.62 -14.54 2.78
CA LEU A 39 -3.36 -14.91 2.13
C LEU A 39 -2.93 -16.30 2.58
N ASP A 40 -2.24 -17.03 1.72
CA ASP A 40 -1.65 -18.29 2.16
C ASP A 40 -0.55 -18.06 3.22
N ASN A 41 -0.30 -19.07 4.06
CA ASN A 41 0.63 -18.97 5.19
C ASN A 41 2.07 -18.63 4.76
N ALA A 42 2.47 -18.94 3.53
CA ALA A 42 3.80 -18.60 3.02
C ALA A 42 3.93 -17.10 2.68
N HIS A 43 2.82 -16.45 2.32
CA HIS A 43 2.77 -15.03 1.98
C HIS A 43 2.40 -14.13 3.19
N GLN A 44 1.90 -14.70 4.28
CA GLN A 44 1.63 -13.99 5.54
C GLN A 44 2.89 -13.48 6.29
N ILE A 45 4.08 -13.99 5.97
CA ILE A 45 5.33 -13.72 6.72
C ILE A 45 6.44 -13.19 5.80
N SER A 46 6.16 -13.07 4.50
CA SER A 46 7.19 -12.89 3.49
C SER A 46 7.19 -11.49 2.90
N ALA A 47 8.33 -10.83 2.98
CA ALA A 47 8.67 -9.69 2.13
C ALA A 47 9.03 -10.13 0.69
N ALA A 48 8.40 -11.17 0.14
CA ALA A 48 8.60 -11.67 -1.23
C ALA A 48 7.24 -11.85 -1.94
N MET A 49 6.50 -10.75 -2.04
CA MET A 49 5.18 -10.63 -2.66
C MET A 49 5.25 -10.01 -4.07
N THR A 50 6.45 -9.83 -4.63
CA THR A 50 6.61 -9.31 -6.00
C THR A 50 5.93 -10.23 -7.01
N GLY A 51 5.09 -9.65 -7.88
CA GLY A 51 4.37 -10.38 -8.93
C GLY A 51 3.27 -11.35 -8.43
N LYS A 52 2.78 -11.17 -7.19
CA LYS A 52 1.63 -11.93 -6.64
C LYS A 52 0.36 -11.11 -6.53
N PHE A 53 0.45 -9.81 -6.76
CA PHE A 53 -0.69 -8.91 -6.77
C PHE A 53 -0.76 -8.19 -8.11
N ASP A 54 -1.96 -8.12 -8.63
CA ASP A 54 -2.35 -7.07 -9.57
C ASP A 54 -2.79 -5.84 -8.78
N TYR A 55 -2.50 -4.68 -9.32
CA TYR A 55 -2.96 -3.43 -8.77
C TYR A 55 -3.43 -2.46 -9.85
N HIS A 56 -4.38 -1.62 -9.50
CA HIS A 56 -4.91 -0.57 -10.35
C HIS A 56 -5.08 0.70 -9.53
N TRP A 57 -4.62 1.83 -10.09
CA TRP A 57 -4.83 3.15 -9.51
C TRP A 57 -6.01 3.82 -10.20
N GLU A 58 -6.94 4.31 -9.39
CA GLU A 58 -8.07 5.12 -9.84
C GLU A 58 -8.10 6.41 -9.03
N TYR A 59 -8.46 7.53 -9.66
CA TYR A 59 -8.72 8.78 -8.97
C TYR A 59 -10.22 9.06 -8.95
N ILE A 60 -10.78 9.17 -7.75
CA ILE A 60 -12.21 9.43 -7.53
C ILE A 60 -12.38 10.93 -7.29
N GLN A 61 -12.78 11.66 -8.33
CA GLN A 61 -12.81 13.12 -8.32
C GLN A 61 -13.82 13.68 -7.30
N GLU A 62 -14.97 13.03 -7.14
CA GLU A 62 -16.02 13.45 -6.21
C GLU A 62 -15.59 13.34 -4.74
N GLU A 63 -14.64 12.46 -4.44
CA GLU A 63 -14.12 12.20 -3.10
C GLU A 63 -12.75 12.85 -2.85
N ASP A 64 -12.14 13.47 -3.86
CA ASP A 64 -10.77 14.01 -3.84
C ASP A 64 -9.79 12.98 -3.24
N ALA A 65 -9.84 11.75 -3.76
CA ALA A 65 -9.13 10.59 -3.22
C ALA A 65 -8.57 9.68 -4.31
N TYR A 66 -7.43 9.05 -4.05
CA TYR A 66 -6.94 7.93 -4.84
C TYR A 66 -7.47 6.61 -4.29
N LEU A 67 -7.89 5.71 -5.15
CA LEU A 67 -8.17 4.33 -4.83
C LEU A 67 -7.08 3.45 -5.43
N LEU A 68 -6.43 2.67 -4.57
CA LEU A 68 -5.55 1.59 -4.97
C LEU A 68 -6.32 0.28 -4.86
N GLU A 69 -6.72 -0.30 -5.97
CA GLU A 69 -7.28 -1.64 -6.00
C GLU A 69 -6.15 -2.66 -6.03
N VAL A 70 -6.26 -3.70 -5.20
CA VAL A 70 -5.26 -4.74 -5.05
C VAL A 70 -5.95 -6.10 -5.14
N ASN A 71 -5.48 -6.93 -6.06
CA ASN A 71 -5.99 -8.25 -6.36
C ASN A 71 -4.90 -9.30 -6.20
N TYR A 72 -5.12 -10.32 -5.37
CA TYR A 72 -4.19 -11.42 -5.20
C TYR A 72 -4.53 -12.57 -6.15
N PHE A 73 -3.61 -12.98 -7.02
CA PHE A 73 -3.93 -13.97 -8.07
C PHE A 73 -4.28 -15.37 -7.58
N LYS A 74 -3.85 -15.75 -6.37
CA LYS A 74 -3.94 -17.13 -5.88
C LYS A 74 -5.07 -17.35 -4.87
N GLY A 75 -5.93 -16.37 -4.65
CA GLY A 75 -7.06 -16.50 -3.71
C GLY A 75 -8.08 -15.39 -3.87
N ASP A 76 -9.08 -15.37 -2.98
CA ASP A 76 -10.20 -14.43 -3.03
C ASP A 76 -9.90 -13.13 -2.26
N VAL A 77 -8.76 -12.51 -2.56
CA VAL A 77 -8.39 -11.21 -2.00
C VAL A 77 -8.51 -10.13 -3.07
N ASN A 78 -9.52 -9.29 -2.89
CA ASN A 78 -9.73 -8.05 -3.62
C ASN A 78 -10.01 -6.96 -2.56
N VAL A 79 -9.09 -6.01 -2.44
CA VAL A 79 -9.15 -4.91 -1.48
C VAL A 79 -8.86 -3.60 -2.18
N GLY A 80 -9.67 -2.58 -1.89
CA GLY A 80 -9.38 -1.20 -2.24
C GLY A 80 -8.74 -0.50 -1.05
N VAL A 81 -7.66 0.24 -1.26
CA VAL A 81 -7.07 1.14 -0.26
C VAL A 81 -7.31 2.56 -0.72
N LYS A 82 -8.13 3.31 0.04
CA LYS A 82 -8.50 4.68 -0.31
C LYS A 82 -7.59 5.69 0.39
N PHE A 83 -7.01 6.59 -0.39
CA PHE A 83 -6.12 7.65 0.03
C PHE A 83 -6.82 9.00 -0.16
N ALA A 84 -7.55 9.45 0.86
CA ALA A 84 -8.05 10.83 0.89
C ALA A 84 -6.87 11.81 0.84
N LYS A 85 -6.99 12.86 0.02
CA LYS A 85 -5.89 13.79 -0.28
C LYS A 85 -5.25 14.42 0.96
N GLU A 86 -6.06 14.86 1.91
CA GLU A 86 -5.60 15.57 3.11
C GLU A 86 -4.82 14.69 4.11
N ARG A 87 -4.96 13.36 4.05
CA ARG A 87 -4.32 12.43 4.99
C ARG A 87 -3.26 11.58 4.30
N ALA A 88 -3.70 10.49 3.68
CA ALA A 88 -2.82 9.50 3.07
C ALA A 88 -2.38 9.92 1.65
N GLY A 89 -3.09 10.86 1.01
CA GLY A 89 -2.65 11.46 -0.25
C GLY A 89 -1.39 12.33 -0.11
N GLN A 90 -1.16 12.97 1.05
CA GLN A 90 0.08 13.67 1.32
C GLN A 90 1.29 12.72 1.34
N ILE A 91 1.10 11.46 1.76
CA ILE A 91 2.15 10.44 1.70
C ILE A 91 2.50 10.16 0.23
N LEU A 92 1.51 9.98 -0.63
CA LEU A 92 1.75 9.80 -2.06
C LEU A 92 2.46 11.02 -2.66
N GLN A 93 2.02 12.25 -2.36
CA GLN A 93 2.72 13.47 -2.79
C GLN A 93 4.20 13.47 -2.39
N ASN A 94 4.50 13.19 -1.12
CA ASN A 94 5.86 13.18 -0.61
C ASN A 94 6.74 12.12 -1.28
N LEU A 95 6.16 11.03 -1.80
CA LEU A 95 6.89 10.02 -2.58
C LEU A 95 7.20 10.52 -4.00
N LEU A 96 6.22 11.21 -4.60
CA LEU A 96 6.35 11.81 -5.92
C LEU A 96 7.41 12.91 -5.94
N GLU A 97 7.41 13.80 -4.95
CA GLU A 97 8.43 14.86 -4.78
C GLU A 97 9.85 14.28 -4.63
N LYS A 98 9.97 13.05 -4.11
CA LYS A 98 11.26 12.35 -3.96
C LYS A 98 11.65 11.52 -5.19
N GLU A 99 10.90 11.67 -6.28
CA GLU A 99 11.05 10.92 -7.53
C GLU A 99 11.01 9.38 -7.32
N GLN A 100 10.34 8.92 -6.26
CA GLN A 100 10.24 7.50 -5.92
C GLN A 100 9.07 6.88 -6.69
N ARG A 101 9.37 6.30 -7.86
CA ARG A 101 8.35 5.65 -8.69
C ARG A 101 7.97 4.25 -8.23
N VAL A 102 8.90 3.53 -7.62
CA VAL A 102 8.69 2.16 -7.14
C VAL A 102 8.74 2.14 -5.62
N VAL A 103 7.64 1.71 -5.00
CA VAL A 103 7.50 1.71 -3.54
C VAL A 103 7.07 0.35 -3.01
N THR A 104 7.30 0.15 -1.71
CA THR A 104 6.72 -0.98 -0.96
C THR A 104 5.64 -0.45 -0.04
N ILE A 105 4.41 -0.92 -0.18
CA ILE A 105 3.30 -0.61 0.72
C ILE A 105 3.14 -1.74 1.73
N ILE A 106 3.12 -1.42 3.02
CA ILE A 106 2.86 -2.34 4.11
C ILE A 106 1.52 -1.99 4.72
N LEU A 107 0.56 -2.91 4.68
CA LEU A 107 -0.76 -2.77 5.29
C LEU A 107 -0.77 -3.51 6.63
N LYS A 108 -0.68 -2.79 7.74
CA LYS A 108 -0.68 -3.34 9.11
C LYS A 108 -2.07 -3.34 9.73
N PHE A 109 -2.43 -4.43 10.38
CA PHE A 109 -3.66 -4.50 11.18
C PHE A 109 -3.43 -4.43 12.70
N LYS A 110 -2.17 -4.44 13.15
CA LYS A 110 -1.78 -4.12 14.53
C LYS A 110 -0.70 -3.05 14.55
N GLU A 111 -0.97 -1.94 15.24
CA GLU A 111 -0.10 -0.77 15.29
C GLU A 111 1.18 -1.05 16.11
N GLU A 112 1.05 -1.79 17.22
CA GLU A 112 2.12 -2.00 18.21
C GLU A 112 3.18 -3.05 17.82
N SER A 113 3.11 -3.64 16.62
CA SER A 113 4.03 -4.70 16.25
C SER A 113 5.47 -4.18 16.12
N ASN A 114 6.37 -4.71 16.96
CA ASN A 114 7.80 -4.39 16.98
C ASN A 114 8.53 -4.72 15.67
N LYS A 115 7.95 -5.61 14.85
CA LYS A 115 8.50 -5.97 13.54
C LYS A 115 7.72 -5.29 12.44
N LEU A 116 8.44 -4.87 11.40
CA LEU A 116 7.87 -4.13 10.29
C LEU A 116 6.87 -4.98 9.47
N PHE A 117 7.13 -6.28 9.33
CA PHE A 117 6.35 -7.19 8.47
C PHE A 117 5.41 -8.14 9.23
N GLU A 118 5.37 -8.05 10.55
CA GLU A 118 4.47 -8.86 11.37
C GLU A 118 3.09 -8.21 11.41
N ASP A 119 2.04 -9.05 11.37
CA ASP A 119 0.64 -8.61 11.26
C ASP A 119 0.41 -7.65 10.08
N ALA A 120 1.03 -7.97 8.93
CA ALA A 120 1.06 -7.09 7.79
C ALA A 120 0.90 -7.81 6.44
N VAL A 121 0.23 -7.15 5.50
CA VAL A 121 0.26 -7.48 4.08
C VAL A 121 1.32 -6.60 3.41
N VAL A 122 2.29 -7.21 2.76
CA VAL A 122 3.40 -6.48 2.12
C VAL A 122 3.22 -6.47 0.60
N LEU A 123 2.95 -5.31 0.02
CA LEU A 123 2.85 -5.09 -1.41
C LEU A 123 4.16 -4.46 -1.89
N MET A 124 4.90 -5.15 -2.75
CA MET A 124 6.24 -4.71 -3.13
C MET A 124 6.35 -4.39 -4.61
N GLY A 125 7.25 -3.46 -4.92
CA GLY A 125 7.54 -3.11 -6.30
C GLY A 125 6.39 -2.40 -6.98
N MET A 126 5.55 -1.71 -6.19
CA MET A 126 4.39 -1.00 -6.71
C MET A 126 4.87 0.24 -7.44
N GLU A 127 4.52 0.31 -8.72
CA GLU A 127 4.69 1.54 -9.49
C GLU A 127 3.57 2.52 -9.12
N ILE A 128 3.97 3.71 -8.68
CA ILE A 128 3.03 4.80 -8.44
C ILE A 128 2.69 5.40 -9.81
N GLU A 129 1.42 5.26 -10.18
CA GLU A 129 0.87 5.92 -11.36
C GLU A 129 0.21 7.23 -10.95
N ILE A 130 0.60 8.34 -11.58
CA ILE A 130 -0.05 9.64 -11.39
C ILE A 130 -1.00 9.84 -12.55
N LEU A 131 -2.30 9.88 -12.26
CA LEU A 131 -3.31 10.15 -13.25
C LEU A 131 -3.38 11.68 -13.50
N PRO A 132 -3.18 12.16 -14.74
CA PRO A 132 -3.21 13.60 -15.05
C PRO A 132 -4.51 14.32 -14.62
N GLU A 133 -5.65 13.63 -14.75
CA GLU A 133 -6.99 14.07 -14.35
C GLU A 133 -7.12 14.36 -12.84
N ALA A 134 -6.20 13.84 -12.04
CA ALA A 134 -6.21 14.01 -10.62
C ALA A 134 -5.67 15.39 -10.17
N GLY A 135 -5.11 16.18 -11.09
CA GLY A 135 -4.78 17.59 -10.86
C GLY A 135 -3.73 17.82 -9.78
N TRP A 136 -2.89 16.83 -9.50
CA TRP A 136 -1.82 16.94 -8.51
C TRP A 136 -0.69 17.84 -9.04
N PRO A 137 0.06 18.50 -8.15
CA PRO A 137 1.25 19.23 -8.55
C PRO A 137 2.18 18.27 -9.31
N THR A 138 2.46 18.56 -10.58
CA THR A 138 3.52 17.88 -11.31
C THR A 138 4.85 18.44 -10.81
N VAL A 139 5.70 17.55 -10.29
CA VAL A 139 7.09 17.89 -9.91
C VAL A 139 7.89 18.26 -11.15
#